data_AF-A0ABD6A9C8-F1
#
_entry.id   AF-A0ABD6A9C8-F1
#
_cell.length_a   1.000
_cell.length_b   1.000
_cell.length_c   1.000
_cell.angle_alpha   90.00
_cell.angle_beta   90.00
_cell.angle_gamma   90.00
#
_symmetry.space_group_name_H-M   'P 1'
#
loop_
_entity.id
_entity.type
_entity.pdbx_description
1 polymer ?
#
loop_
_entity_poly.entity_id
_entity_poly.type
_entity_poly.pdbx_seq_one_letter_code
_entity_poly.pdbx_strand_id
1 'polypeptide(L)'
;MSDQTTDDYLILRELDEPITRAELADAADASGEALSELRDEGVEIRWVESEVLTDDDERVVGTFCHYRAEDEDAVHEHADRAGLPATKVTKRGEPLSGE
;
A
#
# COMPACT_ATOMS: atom_id res chain seq x y z
N MET A 1 2.86 -5.57 26.95
CA MET A 1 3.15 -5.31 25.54
C MET A 1 1.78 -5.23 24.89
N SER A 2 1.33 -4.02 24.56
CA SER A 2 -0.01 -3.83 24.00
C SER A 2 -0.08 -4.61 22.69
N ASP A 3 -0.93 -5.64 22.67
CA ASP A 3 -1.32 -6.34 21.47
C ASP A 3 -2.34 -5.42 20.78
N GLN A 4 -1.86 -4.33 20.19
CA GLN A 4 -2.71 -3.52 19.34
C GLN A 4 -3.00 -4.38 18.12
N THR A 5 -4.27 -4.78 17.99
CA THR A 5 -4.74 -5.66 16.92
C THR A 5 -4.69 -4.88 15.62
N THR A 6 -3.52 -4.88 14.99
CA THR A 6 -3.33 -4.26 13.69
C THR A 6 -4.03 -5.13 12.64
N ASP A 7 -4.93 -4.54 11.88
CA ASP A 7 -5.69 -5.20 10.82
C ASP A 7 -4.91 -5.19 9.50
N ASP A 8 -5.13 -6.22 8.69
CA ASP A 8 -4.54 -6.34 7.37
C ASP A 8 -5.41 -5.57 6.36
N TYR A 9 -4.79 -4.68 5.58
CA TYR A 9 -5.40 -3.87 4.55
C TYR A 9 -4.74 -4.13 3.21
N LEU A 10 -5.57 -4.31 2.18
CA LEU A 10 -5.17 -4.48 0.80
C LEU A 10 -5.47 -3.20 0.05
N ILE A 11 -4.43 -2.63 -0.56
CA ILE A 11 -4.49 -1.41 -1.35
C ILE A 11 -4.21 -1.78 -2.79
N LEU A 12 -5.19 -1.58 -3.65
CA LEU A 12 -5.01 -1.62 -5.09
C LEU A 12 -4.84 -0.19 -5.61
N ARG A 13 -3.72 0.07 -6.26
CA ARG A 13 -3.43 1.30 -6.99
C ARG A 13 -3.42 0.99 -8.47
N GLU A 14 -4.53 1.29 -9.14
CA GLU A 14 -4.63 1.20 -10.60
C GLU A 14 -4.19 2.55 -11.18
N LEU A 15 -3.30 2.51 -12.17
CA LEU A 15 -2.82 3.68 -12.88
C LEU A 15 -3.57 3.76 -14.21
N ASP A 16 -4.19 4.90 -14.49
CA ASP A 16 -4.83 5.17 -15.79
C ASP A 16 -3.80 5.16 -16.93
N GLU A 17 -2.57 5.61 -16.66
CA GLU A 17 -1.46 5.61 -17.60
C GLU A 17 -0.33 4.71 -17.10
N PRO A 18 0.16 3.76 -17.93
CA PRO A 18 1.21 2.88 -17.51
C PRO A 18 2.53 3.65 -17.34
N ILE A 19 3.20 3.43 -16.21
CA ILE A 19 4.47 4.08 -15.87
C ILE A 19 5.65 3.12 -16.06
N THR A 20 6.85 3.68 -16.05
CA THR A 20 8.07 2.89 -16.07
C THR A 20 8.43 2.34 -14.69
N ARG A 21 9.26 1.30 -14.63
CA ARG A 21 9.78 0.78 -13.36
C ARG A 21 10.61 1.81 -12.58
N ALA A 22 11.24 2.77 -13.26
CA ALA A 22 11.96 3.85 -12.61
C ALA A 22 10.99 4.80 -11.88
N GLU A 23 9.90 5.20 -12.54
CA GLU A 23 8.87 6.02 -11.90
C GLU A 23 8.17 5.29 -10.75
N LEU A 24 7.96 3.98 -10.90
CA LEU A 24 7.47 3.17 -9.80
C LEU A 24 8.44 3.15 -8.60
N ALA A 25 9.75 3.15 -8.84
CA ALA A 25 10.74 3.18 -7.77
C ALA A 25 10.68 4.51 -7.01
N ASP A 26 10.60 5.65 -7.71
CA ASP A 26 10.38 6.97 -7.10
C ASP A 26 9.09 6.99 -6.26
N ALA A 27 8.00 6.44 -6.79
CA ALA A 27 6.75 6.30 -6.05
C ALA A 27 6.90 5.43 -4.79
N ALA A 28 7.64 4.33 -4.89
CA ALA A 28 7.90 3.45 -3.76
C ALA A 28 8.77 4.12 -2.68
N ASP A 29 9.76 4.92 -3.06
CA ASP A 29 10.57 5.73 -2.14
C ASP A 29 9.70 6.76 -1.40
N ALA A 30 8.86 7.53 -2.13
CA ALA A 30 7.93 8.49 -1.53
C ALA A 30 6.94 7.82 -0.57
N SER A 31 6.45 6.62 -0.92
CA SER A 31 5.66 5.78 -0.03
C SER A 31 6.47 5.38 1.21
N GLY A 32 7.72 4.95 1.06
CA GLY A 32 8.59 4.61 2.19
C GLY A 32 8.79 5.77 3.17
N GLU A 33 8.99 7.00 2.65
CA GLU A 33 9.10 8.21 3.45
C GLU A 33 7.81 8.50 4.22
N ALA A 34 6.65 8.48 3.56
CA ALA A 34 5.34 8.71 4.19
C ALA A 34 5.07 7.70 5.34
N LEU A 35 5.44 6.43 5.15
CA LEU A 35 5.38 5.42 6.22
C LEU A 35 6.24 5.81 7.41
N SER A 36 7.46 6.29 7.17
CA SER A 36 8.35 6.69 8.27
C SER A 36 7.75 7.86 9.05
N GLU A 37 7.25 8.88 8.35
CA GLU A 37 6.61 10.04 8.98
C GLU A 37 5.42 9.64 9.85
N LEU A 38 4.51 8.81 9.32
CA LEU A 38 3.36 8.31 10.08
C LEU A 38 3.79 7.55 11.35
N ARG A 39 4.83 6.74 11.24
CA ARG A 39 5.36 6.00 12.39
C ARG A 39 6.03 6.91 13.42
N ASP A 40 6.66 7.99 13.01
CA ASP A 40 7.21 9.03 13.89
C ASP A 40 6.08 9.82 14.59
N GLU A 41 4.94 10.01 13.92
CA GLU A 41 3.72 10.62 14.47
C GLU A 41 2.98 9.69 15.46
N GLY A 42 3.35 8.41 15.50
CA GLY A 42 2.81 7.41 16.42
C GLY A 42 1.73 6.52 15.81
N VAL A 43 1.50 6.62 14.50
CA VAL A 43 0.54 5.78 13.77
C VAL A 43 1.13 4.38 13.60
N GLU A 44 0.38 3.37 14.01
CA GLU A 44 0.73 1.97 13.86
C GLU A 44 0.41 1.47 12.46
N ILE A 45 1.28 1.81 11.51
CA ILE A 45 1.26 1.29 10.14
C ILE A 45 2.54 0.51 9.83
N ARG A 46 2.39 -0.57 9.05
CA ARG A 46 3.48 -1.42 8.59
C ARG A 46 3.23 -1.92 7.18
N TRP A 47 4.23 -1.78 6.33
CA TRP A 47 4.26 -2.45 5.03
C TRP A 47 4.55 -3.95 5.19
N VAL A 48 3.74 -4.81 4.55
CA VAL A 48 3.90 -6.27 4.57
C VAL A 48 4.53 -6.75 3.27
N GLU A 49 3.86 -6.48 2.15
CA GLU A 49 4.32 -6.85 0.81
C GLU A 49 3.70 -5.95 -0.24
N SER A 50 4.32 -5.89 -1.42
CA SER A 50 3.79 -5.15 -2.56
C SER A 50 4.10 -5.88 -3.86
N GLU A 51 3.05 -6.14 -4.62
CA GLU A 51 3.09 -6.74 -5.94
C GLU A 51 2.94 -5.66 -7.00
N VAL A 52 3.66 -5.82 -8.10
CA VAL A 52 3.61 -4.89 -9.23
C VAL A 52 2.76 -5.52 -10.32
N LEU A 53 1.75 -4.77 -10.79
CA LEU A 53 0.91 -5.17 -11.89
C LEU A 53 1.55 -4.64 -13.17
N THR A 54 1.90 -5.54 -14.09
CA THR A 54 2.48 -5.19 -15.39
C THR A 54 1.62 -5.69 -16.54
N ASP A 55 1.58 -4.92 -17.62
CA ASP A 55 0.94 -5.32 -18.89
C ASP A 55 1.86 -6.19 -19.75
N ASP A 56 1.38 -6.63 -20.93
CA ASP A 56 2.10 -7.46 -21.90
C ASP A 56 3.41 -6.81 -22.39
N ASP A 57 3.47 -5.46 -22.39
CA ASP A 57 4.67 -4.68 -22.73
C ASP A 57 5.60 -4.43 -21.53
N GLU A 58 5.48 -5.18 -20.44
CA GLU A 58 6.28 -5.05 -19.21
C GLU A 58 6.18 -3.66 -18.53
N ARG A 59 5.19 -2.85 -18.90
CA ARG A 59 4.92 -1.54 -18.28
C ARG A 59 4.09 -1.71 -17.03
N VAL A 60 4.30 -0.84 -16.05
CA VAL A 60 3.59 -0.89 -14.77
C VAL A 60 2.21 -0.25 -14.94
N VAL A 61 1.15 -1.05 -14.81
CA VAL A 61 -0.25 -0.59 -14.84
C VAL A 61 -0.82 -0.36 -13.45
N GLY A 62 -0.08 -0.76 -12.41
CA GLY A 62 -0.51 -0.54 -11.04
C GLY A 62 0.34 -1.27 -10.01
N THR A 63 -0.06 -1.14 -8.76
CA THR A 63 0.51 -1.90 -7.65
C THR A 63 -0.58 -2.43 -6.75
N PHE A 64 -0.32 -3.59 -6.18
CA PHE A 64 -1.11 -4.14 -5.10
C PHE A 64 -0.24 -4.16 -3.86
N CYS A 65 -0.67 -3.52 -2.78
CA CYS A 65 0.14 -3.41 -1.58
C CYS A 65 -0.66 -3.90 -0.38
N HIS A 66 -0.02 -4.75 0.40
CA HIS A 66 -0.54 -5.24 1.65
C HIS A 66 0.13 -4.49 2.79
N TYR A 67 -0.71 -3.82 3.57
CA TYR A 67 -0.35 -3.10 4.78
C TYR A 67 -1.02 -3.70 5.99
N ARG A 68 -0.39 -3.49 7.14
CA ARG A 68 -0.99 -3.73 8.44
C ARG A 68 -1.11 -2.38 9.14
N ALA A 69 -2.33 -1.94 9.42
CA ALA A 69 -2.57 -0.69 10.13
C ALA A 69 -3.55 -0.85 11.31
N GLU A 70 -3.50 0.07 12.27
CA GLU A 70 -4.49 0.11 13.36
C GLU A 70 -5.91 0.27 12.82
N ASP A 71 -6.08 1.10 11.78
CA ASP A 71 -7.37 1.41 11.17
C ASP A 71 -7.21 1.76 9.67
N GLU A 72 -8.34 1.84 8.96
CA GLU A 72 -8.38 2.21 7.54
C GLU A 72 -7.90 3.65 7.32
N ASP A 73 -8.17 4.55 8.26
CA ASP A 73 -7.75 5.97 8.21
C ASP A 73 -6.23 6.12 8.10
N ALA A 74 -5.46 5.33 8.84
CA ALA A 74 -3.99 5.34 8.77
C ALA A 74 -3.46 4.98 7.37
N VAL A 75 -4.14 4.07 6.69
CA VAL A 75 -3.80 3.68 5.31
C VAL A 75 -4.17 4.76 4.30
N HIS A 76 -5.29 5.44 4.52
CA HIS A 76 -5.70 6.57 3.70
C HIS A 76 -4.76 7.76 3.86
N GLU A 77 -4.39 8.09 5.09
CA GLU A 77 -3.44 9.16 5.39
C GLU A 77 -2.06 8.87 4.76
N HIS A 78 -1.62 7.61 4.82
CA HIS A 78 -0.42 7.14 4.12
C HIS A 78 -0.48 7.41 2.62
N ALA A 79 -1.59 7.04 1.98
CA ALA A 79 -1.77 7.22 0.54
C ALA A 79 -1.78 8.69 0.13
N ASP A 80 -2.46 9.54 0.91
CA ASP A 80 -2.54 10.98 0.68
C ASP A 80 -1.15 11.64 0.80
N ARG A 81 -0.40 11.28 1.84
CA ARG A 81 0.94 11.82 2.12
C ARG A 81 2.00 11.34 1.13
N ALA A 82 1.91 10.08 0.70
CA ALA A 82 2.77 9.54 -0.35
C ALA A 82 2.47 10.14 -1.74
N GLY A 83 1.35 10.87 -1.89
CA GLY A 83 0.92 11.39 -3.19
C GLY A 83 0.50 10.29 -4.17
N LEU A 84 0.18 9.10 -3.65
CA LEU A 84 -0.18 7.93 -4.45
C LEU A 84 -1.65 7.60 -4.22
N PRO A 85 -2.54 7.89 -5.19
CA PRO A 85 -3.97 7.64 -5.01
C PRO A 85 -4.20 6.15 -4.76
N ALA A 86 -4.74 5.84 -3.57
CA ALA A 86 -5.21 4.52 -3.25
C ALA A 86 -6.58 4.30 -3.92
N THR A 87 -6.56 3.82 -5.17
CA THR A 87 -7.77 3.61 -5.98
C THR A 87 -8.80 2.75 -5.25
N LYS A 88 -8.33 1.75 -4.49
CA LYS A 88 -9.17 0.93 -3.63
C LYS A 88 -8.42 0.48 -2.39
N VAL A 89 -8.97 0.78 -1.23
CA VAL A 89 -8.54 0.25 0.07
C VAL A 89 -9.61 -0.71 0.56
N THR A 90 -9.21 -1.87 1.07
CA THR A 90 -10.14 -2.85 1.63
C THR A 90 -9.47 -3.64 2.74
N LYS A 91 -10.15 -3.79 3.87
CA LYS A 91 -9.74 -4.68 4.95
C LYS A 91 -9.72 -6.14 4.47
N ARG A 92 -8.60 -6.84 4.67
CA ARG A 92 -8.43 -8.26 4.35
C ARG A 92 -9.32 -9.10 5.26
N GLY A 93 -10.22 -9.87 4.65
CA GLY A 93 -10.99 -10.90 5.35
C GLY A 93 -10.18 -12.18 5.58
N GLU A 94 -10.83 -13.21 6.13
CA GLU A 94 -10.22 -14.53 6.28
C GLU A 94 -9.80 -15.10 4.92
N PRO A 95 -8.53 -15.53 4.75
CA PRO A 95 -8.09 -16.13 3.50
C PRO A 95 -8.84 -17.44 3.27
N LEU A 96 -9.46 -17.57 2.08
CA LEU A 96 -10.02 -18.84 1.67
C LEU A 96 -8.87 -19.81 1.40
N SER A 97 -8.82 -20.92 2.14
CA SER A 97 -7.91 -22.03 1.83
C SER A 97 -8.45 -22.75 0.59
N GLY A 98 -7.97 -22.36 -0.59
CA GLY A 98 -8.21 -23.08 -1.84
C GLY A 98 -7.14 -24.14 -2.07
N GLU A 99 -7.58 -25.35 -2.45
CA GLU A 99 -6.74 -26.49 -2.86
C GLU A 99 -5.94 -26.23 -4.16
#